data_AF-A0A3A0B3M0-F1
#
_entry.id   AF-A0A3A0B3M0-F1
#
_cell.length_a   1.000
_cell.length_b   1.000
_cell.length_c   1.000
_cell.angle_alpha   90.00
_cell.angle_beta   90.00
_cell.angle_gamma   90.00
#
_symmetry.space_group_name_H-M   'P 1'
#
loop_
_entity.id
_entity.type
_entity.pdbx_description
1 polymer ?
#
loop_
_entity_poly.entity_id
_entity_poly.type
_entity_poly.pdbx_seq_one_letter_code
_entity_poly.pdbx_strand_id
1 'polypeptide(L)'
;MNELNMSKDKTNEMRNTIVAIAIALLTANALEAQNPQWKVYNTGNSGLPGDLVGSLAVDIDCDNKNIIWIGTGLKTPGITKFDGQNWTYFDSSFFGFSFSAVSISIDTKKNLWIGTNKGLLKFYNNIWTIFDTSNSDIPTNFALYLHITKGDTILIGSPAYGKWYFEFDGFSNWKIIDPKMFPS
;
A
#
# COMPACT_ATOMS: atom_id res chain seq x y z
N MET A 1 39.47 48.25 -37.10
CA MET A 1 38.38 47.26 -37.12
C MET A 1 38.20 46.65 -35.72
N ASN A 2 38.24 47.45 -34.64
CA ASN A 2 38.76 46.95 -33.35
C ASN A 2 37.84 47.09 -32.11
N GLU A 3 36.83 47.97 -32.08
CA GLU A 3 35.98 48.11 -30.88
C GLU A 3 34.61 47.43 -31.03
N LEU A 4 33.95 47.59 -32.18
CA LEU A 4 32.65 46.95 -32.47
C LEU A 4 32.72 45.42 -32.51
N ASN A 5 33.83 44.85 -33.01
CA ASN A 5 34.05 43.40 -33.00
C ASN A 5 34.32 42.88 -31.58
N MET A 6 35.14 43.61 -30.81
CA MET A 6 35.44 43.29 -29.42
C MET A 6 34.20 43.36 -28.50
N SER A 7 33.27 44.28 -28.78
CA SER A 7 31.98 44.38 -28.07
C SER A 7 31.02 43.22 -28.40
N LYS A 8 30.97 42.79 -29.67
CA LYS A 8 30.19 41.61 -30.09
C LYS A 8 30.74 40.33 -29.49
N ASP A 9 32.06 40.16 -29.45
CA ASP A 9 32.70 38.97 -28.85
C ASP A 9 32.39 38.84 -27.36
N LYS A 10 32.50 39.94 -26.59
CA LYS A 10 32.09 39.95 -25.17
C LYS A 10 30.62 39.62 -24.97
N THR A 11 29.76 40.08 -25.87
CA THR A 11 28.32 39.79 -25.82
C THR A 11 28.05 38.31 -26.11
N ASN A 12 28.77 37.72 -27.07
CA ASN A 12 28.67 36.31 -27.40
C ASN A 12 29.21 35.41 -26.28
N GLU A 13 30.34 35.78 -25.67
CA GLU A 13 30.86 35.08 -24.48
C GLU A 13 29.85 35.11 -23.34
N MET A 14 29.28 36.28 -23.03
CA MET A 14 28.29 36.41 -21.96
C MET A 14 27.03 35.55 -22.25
N ARG A 15 26.54 35.51 -23.49
CA ARG A 15 25.42 34.65 -23.89
C ARG A 15 25.76 33.18 -23.74
N ASN A 16 26.96 32.76 -24.15
CA ASN A 16 27.41 31.37 -24.03
C ASN A 16 27.55 30.95 -22.56
N THR A 17 28.06 31.84 -21.69
CA THR A 17 28.13 31.59 -20.25
C THR A 17 26.74 31.44 -19.63
N ILE A 18 25.78 32.29 -19.99
CA ILE A 18 24.39 32.21 -19.50
C ILE A 18 23.74 30.90 -19.94
N VAL A 19 23.91 30.49 -21.21
CA VAL A 19 23.36 29.23 -21.72
C VAL A 19 23.99 28.02 -21.01
N ALA A 20 25.31 28.03 -20.78
CA ALA A 20 25.99 26.97 -20.07
C ALA A 20 25.51 26.83 -18.61
N ILE A 21 25.29 27.94 -17.91
CA ILE A 21 24.73 27.95 -16.55
C ILE A 21 23.30 27.42 -16.54
N ALA A 22 22.46 27.83 -17.48
CA ALA A 22 21.08 27.35 -17.58
C ALA A 22 21.01 25.83 -17.83
N ILE A 23 21.87 25.30 -18.70
CA ILE A 23 21.99 23.86 -18.95
C ILE A 23 22.46 23.13 -17.69
N ALA A 24 23.49 23.63 -17.00
CA ALA A 24 24.01 23.03 -15.78
C ALA A 24 22.92 22.94 -14.69
N LEU A 25 22.15 24.01 -14.48
CA LEU A 25 21.03 24.05 -13.53
C LEU A 25 19.91 23.07 -13.91
N LEU A 26 19.55 22.98 -15.20
CA LEU A 26 18.56 22.02 -15.70
C LEU A 26 19.02 20.57 -15.45
N THR A 27 20.29 20.26 -15.73
CA THR A 27 20.85 18.92 -15.51
C THR A 27 20.98 18.57 -14.04
N ALA A 28 21.32 19.53 -13.17
CA ALA A 28 21.40 19.33 -11.73
C ALA A 28 20.01 19.01 -11.14
N ASN A 29 18.98 19.76 -11.53
CA ASN A 29 17.60 19.49 -11.12
C ASN A 29 17.12 18.11 -11.60
N ALA A 30 17.48 17.72 -12.84
CA ALA A 30 17.16 16.40 -13.36
C ALA A 30 17.87 15.27 -12.60
N LEU A 31 19.10 15.51 -12.13
CA LEU A 31 19.87 14.54 -11.34
C LEU A 31 19.35 14.42 -9.90
N GLU A 32 18.94 15.53 -9.27
CA GLU A 32 18.26 15.52 -7.96
C GLU A 32 16.90 14.82 -8.03
N ALA A 33 16.14 15.02 -9.10
CA ALA A 33 14.89 14.31 -9.36
C ALA A 33 15.08 12.78 -9.54
N GLN A 34 16.30 12.34 -9.90
CA GLN A 34 16.64 10.92 -10.01
C GLN A 34 17.12 10.28 -8.69
N ASN A 35 17.31 11.06 -7.62
CA ASN A 35 17.72 10.54 -6.32
C ASN A 35 16.56 10.67 -5.31
N PRO A 36 15.69 9.65 -5.19
CA PRO A 36 14.51 9.75 -4.33
C PRO A 36 14.96 10.02 -2.89
N GLN A 37 14.57 11.18 -2.36
CA GLN A 37 14.73 11.48 -0.94
C GLN A 37 13.75 10.57 -0.18
N TRP A 38 14.29 9.54 0.48
CA TRP A 38 13.49 8.64 1.29
C TRP A 38 12.95 9.38 2.51
N LYS A 39 11.62 9.38 2.67
CA LYS A 39 10.99 9.81 3.91
C LYS A 39 10.82 8.59 4.82
N VAL A 40 11.48 8.62 5.98
CA VAL A 40 11.45 7.52 6.95
C VAL A 40 10.40 7.78 8.02
N TYR A 41 9.52 6.80 8.23
CA TYR A 41 8.51 6.81 9.29
C TYR A 41 8.81 5.71 10.32
N ASN A 42 8.75 6.08 11.60
CA ASN A 42 8.89 5.19 12.76
C ASN A 42 7.97 5.66 13.89
N THR A 43 7.93 4.90 14.98
CA THR A 43 7.12 5.23 16.17
C THR A 43 7.40 6.60 16.78
N GLY A 44 8.59 7.18 16.59
CA GLY A 44 8.97 8.48 17.13
C GLY A 44 8.57 9.68 16.27
N ASN A 45 8.17 9.47 15.00
CA ASN A 45 7.87 10.56 14.07
C ASN A 45 6.58 10.36 13.24
N SER A 46 5.77 9.36 13.60
CA SER A 46 4.55 8.99 12.90
C SER A 46 3.48 8.47 13.87
N GLY A 47 2.28 8.20 13.36
CA GLY A 47 1.24 7.50 14.11
C GLY A 47 1.33 5.97 14.05
N LEU A 48 2.46 5.41 13.62
CA LEU A 48 2.68 3.96 13.68
C LEU A 48 2.77 3.51 15.15
N PRO A 49 1.98 2.49 15.56
CA PRO A 49 2.03 1.98 16.92
C PRO A 49 3.29 1.11 17.17
N GLY A 50 3.93 0.63 16.12
CA GLY A 50 5.17 -0.15 16.19
C GLY A 50 5.92 -0.15 14.86
N ASP A 51 7.23 -0.39 14.92
CA ASP A 51 8.11 -0.36 13.76
C ASP A 51 8.09 -1.66 12.93
N LEU A 52 7.37 -2.69 13.40
CA LEU A 52 7.16 -3.94 12.69
C LEU A 52 5.94 -3.83 11.78
N VAL A 53 6.19 -3.52 10.51
CA VAL A 53 5.19 -3.54 9.44
C VAL A 53 5.13 -4.95 8.83
N GLY A 54 3.98 -5.60 8.95
CA GLY A 54 3.76 -6.95 8.42
C GLY A 54 3.18 -6.96 7.00
N SER A 55 2.43 -5.93 6.64
CA SER A 55 1.80 -5.81 5.32
C SER A 55 1.49 -4.36 5.00
N LEU A 56 1.38 -4.03 3.70
CA LEU A 56 0.99 -2.72 3.23
C LEU A 56 0.17 -2.79 1.94
N ALA A 57 -0.73 -1.84 1.75
CA ALA A 57 -1.41 -1.60 0.49
C ALA A 57 -1.57 -0.10 0.26
N VAL A 58 -1.56 0.32 -1.00
CA VAL A 58 -1.78 1.72 -1.38
C VAL A 58 -3.09 1.79 -2.14
N ASP A 59 -4.01 2.60 -1.60
CA ASP A 59 -5.21 3.04 -2.29
C ASP A 59 -5.04 4.47 -2.82
N ILE A 60 -5.99 4.91 -3.62
CA ILE A 60 -6.10 6.27 -4.14
C ILE A 60 -7.49 6.79 -3.81
N ASP A 61 -7.56 7.94 -3.15
CA ASP A 61 -8.80 8.61 -2.77
C ASP A 61 -9.44 9.38 -3.94
N CYS A 62 -10.55 10.08 -3.68
CA CYS A 62 -11.28 10.83 -4.71
C CYS A 62 -10.50 12.04 -5.27
N ASP A 63 -9.45 12.49 -4.59
CA ASP A 63 -8.59 13.60 -4.98
C ASP A 63 -7.29 13.13 -5.65
N ASN A 64 -7.20 11.84 -6.02
CA ASN A 64 -5.98 11.19 -6.52
C ASN A 64 -4.80 11.19 -5.53
N LYS A 65 -5.05 11.28 -4.22
CA LYS A 65 -4.01 11.16 -3.20
C LYS A 65 -3.88 9.72 -2.74
N ASN A 66 -2.64 9.33 -2.43
CA ASN A 66 -2.37 8.01 -1.91
C ASN A 66 -2.88 7.89 -0.47
N ILE A 67 -3.64 6.83 -0.21
CA ILE A 67 -3.93 6.35 1.13
C ILE A 67 -3.11 5.09 1.34
N ILE A 68 -2.31 5.06 2.40
CA ILE A 68 -1.50 3.89 2.75
C ILE A 68 -2.19 3.15 3.89
N TRP A 69 -2.45 1.87 3.68
CA TRP A 69 -2.93 0.93 4.69
C TRP A 69 -1.79 0.03 5.12
N ILE A 70 -1.63 -0.17 6.42
CA ILE A 70 -0.48 -0.83 7.03
C ILE A 70 -0.98 -1.82 8.07
N GLY A 71 -0.63 -3.10 7.92
CA GLY A 71 -0.87 -4.11 8.94
C GLY A 71 0.30 -4.13 9.93
N THR A 72 0.01 -3.89 11.21
CA THR A 72 1.04 -3.80 12.24
C THR A 72 1.20 -5.15 12.95
N GLY A 73 2.45 -5.53 13.21
CA GLY A 73 2.84 -6.89 13.60
C GLY A 73 2.34 -7.34 14.98
N LEU A 74 2.67 -8.59 15.35
CA LEU A 74 2.11 -9.31 16.51
C LEU A 74 2.23 -8.60 17.87
N LYS A 75 3.22 -7.72 18.05
CA LYS A 75 3.41 -6.96 19.31
C LYS A 75 2.46 -5.78 19.44
N THR A 76 2.05 -5.19 18.32
CA THR A 76 1.16 -4.04 18.22
C THR A 76 0.10 -4.31 17.15
N PRO A 77 -0.76 -5.33 17.38
CA PRO A 77 -1.69 -5.81 16.38
C PRO A 77 -2.73 -4.75 16.02
N GLY A 78 -2.88 -4.50 14.72
CA GLY A 78 -3.95 -3.66 14.20
C GLY A 78 -3.69 -3.22 12.78
N ILE A 79 -4.44 -2.20 12.37
CA ILE A 79 -4.39 -1.63 11.01
C ILE A 79 -4.17 -0.13 11.15
N THR A 80 -3.15 0.39 10.48
CA THR A 80 -2.85 1.83 10.45
C THR A 80 -3.14 2.37 9.06
N LYS A 81 -3.88 3.48 8.99
CA LYS A 81 -4.15 4.26 7.78
C LYS A 81 -3.35 5.55 7.82
N PHE A 82 -2.72 5.90 6.71
CA PHE A 82 -2.06 7.19 6.50
C PHE A 82 -2.62 7.85 5.23
N ASP A 83 -3.16 9.06 5.35
CA ASP A 83 -3.80 9.81 4.25
C ASP A 83 -2.86 10.82 3.56
N GLY A 84 -1.56 10.77 3.89
CA GLY A 84 -0.56 11.75 3.46
C GLY A 84 -0.29 12.85 4.49
N GLN A 85 -1.20 13.05 5.44
CA GLN A 85 -1.07 14.05 6.52
C GLN A 85 -1.32 13.45 7.90
N ASN A 86 -2.40 12.71 8.07
CA ASN A 86 -2.89 12.16 9.31
C ASN A 86 -2.72 10.65 9.36
N TRP A 87 -2.51 10.16 10.58
CA TRP A 87 -2.44 8.74 10.90
C TRP A 87 -3.68 8.35 11.69
N THR A 88 -4.25 7.19 11.37
CA THR A 88 -5.36 6.60 12.10
C THR A 88 -5.04 5.15 12.40
N TYR A 89 -5.10 4.75 13.67
CA TYR A 89 -4.80 3.39 14.10
C TYR A 89 -6.09 2.70 14.59
N PHE A 90 -6.39 1.55 14.00
CA PHE A 90 -7.50 0.67 14.35
C PHE A 90 -6.92 -0.55 15.09
N ASP A 91 -7.02 -0.54 16.41
CA ASP A 91 -6.47 -1.57 17.28
C ASP A 91 -7.52 -2.61 17.70
N SER A 92 -7.12 -3.58 18.52
CA SER A 92 -8.03 -4.61 19.03
C SER A 92 -9.20 -4.06 19.83
N SER A 93 -9.07 -2.89 20.47
CA SER A 93 -10.15 -2.25 21.23
C SER A 93 -11.22 -1.68 20.29
N PHE A 94 -10.81 -1.13 19.14
CA PHE A 94 -11.73 -0.68 18.10
C PHE A 94 -12.59 -1.81 17.55
N PHE A 95 -11.98 -2.99 17.31
CA PHE A 95 -12.70 -4.15 16.78
C PHE A 95 -13.39 -5.01 17.85
N GLY A 96 -13.06 -4.83 19.13
CA GLY A 96 -13.56 -5.66 20.23
C GLY A 96 -12.91 -7.03 20.35
N PHE A 97 -11.85 -7.31 19.58
CA PHE A 97 -11.07 -8.55 19.65
C PHE A 97 -9.64 -8.35 19.14
N SER A 98 -8.73 -9.21 19.58
CA SER A 98 -7.33 -9.21 19.14
C SER A 98 -7.14 -10.12 17.93
N PHE A 99 -6.47 -9.62 16.90
CA PHE A 99 -6.14 -10.31 15.65
C PHE A 99 -4.77 -9.86 15.13
N SER A 100 -4.19 -10.60 14.19
CA SER A 100 -3.00 -10.17 13.46
C SER A 100 -3.36 -9.91 11.99
N ALA A 101 -3.08 -8.71 11.49
CA ALA A 101 -3.21 -8.37 10.08
C ALA A 101 -1.98 -8.90 9.32
N VAL A 102 -2.14 -10.02 8.61
CA VAL A 102 -1.04 -10.71 7.92
C VAL A 102 -0.87 -10.23 6.49
N SER A 103 -1.97 -9.93 5.80
CA SER A 103 -1.94 -9.40 4.44
C SER A 103 -3.02 -8.36 4.25
N ILE A 104 -2.77 -7.42 3.35
CA ILE A 104 -3.72 -6.38 2.95
C ILE A 104 -3.72 -6.32 1.42
N SER A 105 -4.90 -6.24 0.82
CA SER A 105 -5.06 -6.09 -0.62
C SER A 105 -6.27 -5.23 -0.93
N ILE A 106 -6.28 -4.58 -2.08
CA ILE A 106 -7.38 -3.70 -2.51
C ILE A 106 -7.89 -4.22 -3.85
N ASP A 107 -9.20 -4.44 -3.95
CA ASP A 107 -9.82 -4.87 -5.21
C ASP A 107 -10.09 -3.68 -6.15
N THR A 108 -10.52 -3.96 -7.38
CA THR A 108 -10.77 -2.90 -8.37
C THR A 108 -11.97 -2.01 -8.02
N LYS A 109 -12.79 -2.45 -7.05
CA LYS A 109 -13.93 -1.70 -6.50
C LYS A 109 -13.59 -0.92 -5.24
N LYS A 110 -12.30 -0.81 -4.88
CA LYS A 110 -11.81 -0.05 -3.72
C LYS A 110 -12.23 -0.66 -2.38
N ASN A 111 -12.58 -1.95 -2.34
CA ASN A 111 -12.70 -2.65 -1.07
C ASN A 111 -11.29 -3.02 -0.60
N LEU A 112 -10.99 -2.65 0.64
CA LEU A 112 -9.79 -3.09 1.34
C LEU A 112 -10.08 -4.43 2.00
N TRP A 113 -9.28 -5.43 1.68
CA TRP A 113 -9.35 -6.77 2.25
C TRP A 113 -8.13 -7.02 3.13
N ILE A 114 -8.35 -7.53 4.34
CA ILE A 114 -7.29 -7.81 5.30
C ILE A 114 -7.40 -9.26 5.75
N GLY A 115 -6.33 -10.01 5.47
CA GLY A 115 -6.19 -11.39 5.91
C GLY A 115 -5.75 -11.44 7.37
N THR A 116 -6.48 -12.15 8.21
CA THR A 116 -6.20 -12.25 9.64
C THR A 116 -6.28 -13.68 10.17
N ASN A 117 -5.72 -13.88 11.36
CA ASN A 117 -5.87 -15.13 12.13
C ASN A 117 -7.21 -15.24 12.90
N LYS A 118 -8.15 -14.31 12.65
CA LYS A 118 -9.50 -14.26 13.24
C LYS A 118 -10.60 -14.05 12.19
N GLY A 119 -10.33 -14.46 10.95
CA GLY A 119 -11.23 -14.31 9.81
C GLY A 119 -10.68 -13.36 8.76
N LEU A 120 -11.57 -12.91 7.88
CA LEU A 120 -11.28 -11.92 6.84
C LEU A 120 -11.95 -10.60 7.22
N LEU A 121 -11.21 -9.49 7.16
CA LEU A 121 -11.79 -8.16 7.32
C LEU A 121 -11.96 -7.50 5.96
N LYS A 122 -13.04 -6.73 5.82
CA LYS A 122 -13.31 -5.85 4.68
C LYS A 122 -13.54 -4.44 5.18
N PHE A 123 -12.99 -3.46 4.50
CA PHE A 123 -13.30 -2.06 4.70
C PHE A 123 -13.73 -1.40 3.39
N TYR A 124 -14.88 -0.74 3.43
CA TYR A 124 -15.45 -0.01 2.29
C TYR A 124 -16.34 1.11 2.79
N ASN A 125 -16.23 2.31 2.23
CA ASN A 125 -17.04 3.48 2.60
C ASN A 125 -17.15 3.72 4.11
N ASN A 126 -16.01 3.66 4.82
CA ASN A 126 -15.93 3.84 6.28
C ASN A 126 -16.64 2.76 7.11
N ILE A 127 -17.02 1.64 6.50
CA ILE A 127 -17.66 0.52 7.16
C ILE A 127 -16.70 -0.66 7.20
N TRP A 128 -16.50 -1.21 8.39
CA TRP A 128 -15.80 -2.47 8.61
C TRP A 128 -16.79 -3.63 8.58
N THR A 129 -16.43 -4.71 7.92
CA THR A 129 -17.16 -5.98 7.93
C THR A 129 -16.20 -7.10 8.28
N ILE A 130 -16.63 -8.00 9.16
CA ILE A 130 -15.83 -9.14 9.64
C ILE A 130 -16.50 -10.41 9.14
N PHE A 131 -15.73 -11.26 8.46
CA PHE A 131 -16.16 -12.59 8.04
C PHE A 131 -15.40 -13.65 8.83
N ASP A 132 -16.12 -14.41 9.64
CA ASP A 132 -15.59 -15.52 10.42
C ASP A 132 -16.54 -16.73 10.32
N THR A 133 -16.12 -17.87 10.85
CA THR A 133 -16.87 -19.14 10.79
C THR A 133 -18.19 -19.10 11.55
N SER A 134 -18.43 -18.10 12.39
CA SER A 134 -19.67 -17.94 13.16
C SER A 134 -20.72 -17.12 12.42
N ASN A 135 -20.31 -16.29 11.46
CA ASN A 135 -21.18 -15.34 10.78
C ASN A 135 -21.20 -15.47 9.25
N SER A 136 -20.39 -16.38 8.69
CA SER A 136 -20.26 -16.57 7.25
C SER A 136 -19.85 -18.00 6.92
N ASP A 137 -19.92 -18.37 5.64
CA ASP A 137 -19.50 -19.68 5.13
C ASP A 137 -17.97 -19.76 4.90
N ILE A 138 -17.19 -18.85 5.49
CA ILE A 138 -15.75 -18.93 5.44
C ILE A 138 -15.29 -20.27 6.07
N PRO A 139 -14.43 -21.06 5.40
CA PRO A 139 -14.11 -22.40 5.89
C PRO A 139 -13.27 -22.42 7.18
N THR A 140 -12.67 -21.30 7.55
CA THR A 140 -11.69 -21.18 8.63
C THR A 140 -11.50 -19.72 9.05
N ASN A 141 -11.14 -19.51 10.32
CA ASN A 141 -10.75 -18.19 10.83
C ASN A 141 -9.29 -17.82 10.53
N PHE A 142 -8.52 -18.71 9.87
CA PHE A 142 -7.14 -18.43 9.48
C PHE A 142 -7.05 -18.00 8.01
N ALA A 143 -7.65 -16.88 7.66
CA ALA A 143 -7.64 -16.31 6.31
C ALA A 143 -6.43 -15.39 6.14
N LEU A 144 -5.22 -15.94 6.00
CA LEU A 144 -3.98 -15.18 6.24
C LEU A 144 -3.44 -14.45 5.00
N TYR A 145 -3.45 -15.11 3.85
CA TYR A 145 -2.79 -14.61 2.64
C TYR A 145 -3.84 -14.28 1.59
N LEU A 146 -3.76 -13.09 1.01
CA LEU A 146 -4.73 -12.65 0.02
C LEU A 146 -4.05 -12.44 -1.33
N HIS A 147 -4.74 -12.84 -2.39
CA HIS A 147 -4.41 -12.45 -3.76
C HIS A 147 -5.70 -12.15 -4.52
N ILE A 148 -5.80 -10.94 -5.09
CA ILE A 148 -6.97 -10.51 -5.83
C ILE A 148 -6.71 -10.73 -7.32
N THR A 149 -7.56 -11.52 -7.95
CA THR A 149 -7.49 -11.78 -9.39
C THR A 149 -8.00 -10.57 -10.18
N LYS A 150 -7.74 -10.55 -11.50
CA LYS A 150 -8.27 -9.51 -12.41
C LYS A 150 -9.81 -9.44 -12.44
N GLY A 151 -10.51 -10.50 -12.00
CA GLY A 151 -11.97 -10.54 -11.90
C GLY A 151 -12.52 -10.18 -10.51
N ASP A 152 -11.70 -9.59 -9.63
CA ASP A 152 -12.00 -9.32 -8.21
C ASP A 152 -12.30 -10.55 -7.34
N THR A 153 -12.11 -11.78 -7.85
CA THR A 153 -12.10 -12.96 -6.98
C THR A 153 -10.90 -12.90 -6.05
N ILE A 154 -11.16 -13.09 -4.76
CA ILE A 154 -10.15 -13.07 -3.71
C ILE A 154 -9.74 -14.52 -3.45
N LEU A 155 -8.50 -14.85 -3.76
CA LEU A 155 -7.87 -16.11 -3.38
C LEU A 155 -7.30 -15.95 -1.96
N ILE A 156 -7.67 -16.88 -1.08
CA ILE A 156 -7.34 -16.80 0.34
C ILE A 156 -6.54 -18.03 0.73
N GLY A 157 -5.30 -17.80 1.15
CA GLY A 157 -4.40 -18.83 1.67
C GLY A 157 -4.60 -19.04 3.16
N SER A 158 -4.78 -20.31 3.56
CA SER A 158 -4.89 -20.70 4.97
C SER A 158 -3.92 -21.83 5.32
N PRO A 159 -3.15 -21.72 6.42
CA PRO A 159 -2.35 -22.84 6.90
C PRO A 159 -3.17 -23.90 7.65
N ALA A 160 -4.47 -23.68 7.89
CA ALA A 160 -5.27 -24.54 8.75
C ALA A 160 -5.83 -25.78 7.99
N TYR A 161 -5.67 -26.96 8.60
CA TYR A 161 -6.34 -28.22 8.22
C TYR A 161 -6.08 -28.78 6.80
N GLY A 162 -4.90 -28.52 6.22
CA GLY A 162 -4.50 -29.14 4.94
C GLY A 162 -5.28 -28.65 3.72
N LYS A 163 -6.09 -27.59 3.86
CA LYS A 163 -6.76 -26.88 2.77
C LYS A 163 -6.01 -25.57 2.55
N TRP A 164 -5.34 -25.47 1.41
CA TRP A 164 -4.38 -24.40 1.19
C TRP A 164 -5.04 -23.12 0.67
N TYR A 165 -6.16 -23.23 -0.06
CA TYR A 165 -6.80 -22.10 -0.73
C TYR A 165 -8.33 -22.19 -0.76
N PHE A 166 -9.00 -21.04 -0.63
CA PHE A 166 -10.41 -20.86 -0.97
C PHE A 166 -10.64 -19.54 -1.70
N GLU A 167 -11.67 -19.49 -2.54
CA GLU A 167 -12.12 -18.33 -3.29
C GLU A 167 -13.24 -17.64 -2.52
N PHE A 168 -13.22 -16.31 -2.54
CA PHE A 168 -14.34 -15.47 -2.16
C PHE A 168 -14.67 -14.51 -3.29
N ASP A 169 -15.95 -14.37 -3.61
CA ASP A 169 -16.42 -13.46 -4.66
C ASP A 169 -16.49 -11.98 -4.22
N GLY A 170 -16.17 -11.71 -2.95
CA GLY A 170 -16.23 -10.38 -2.35
C GLY A 170 -17.61 -9.97 -1.81
N PHE A 171 -18.59 -10.88 -1.89
CA PHE A 171 -19.98 -10.66 -1.47
C PHE A 171 -20.47 -11.72 -0.48
N SER A 172 -20.58 -12.98 -0.91
CA SER A 172 -21.15 -14.06 -0.07
C SER A 172 -20.73 -15.47 -0.47
N ASN A 173 -20.20 -15.68 -1.68
CA ASN A 173 -19.93 -17.03 -2.16
C ASN A 173 -18.50 -17.45 -1.82
N TRP A 174 -18.38 -18.52 -1.04
CA TRP A 174 -17.11 -19.13 -0.64
C TRP A 174 -16.94 -20.47 -1.34
N LYS A 175 -15.77 -20.72 -1.91
CA LYS A 175 -15.47 -21.99 -2.59
C LYS A 175 -14.10 -22.50 -2.21
N ILE A 176 -14.05 -23.73 -1.68
CA ILE A 176 -12.78 -24.40 -1.39
C ILE A 176 -12.17 -24.88 -2.71
N ILE A 177 -10.89 -24.61 -2.93
CA ILE A 177 -10.16 -25.12 -4.08
C ILE A 177 -9.39 -26.37 -3.65
N ASP A 178 -9.57 -27.48 -4.38
CA ASP A 178 -8.71 -28.66 -4.21
C ASP A 178 -7.32 -28.33 -4.80
N PRO A 179 -6.22 -28.47 -4.02
CA PRO A 179 -4.86 -28.20 -4.49
C PRO A 179 -4.47 -28.97 -5.75
N LYS A 180 -5.11 -30.13 -6.01
CA LYS A 180 -4.88 -30.92 -7.23
C LYS A 180 -5.34 -30.24 -8.53
N MET A 181 -6.04 -29.11 -8.44
CA MET A 181 -6.52 -28.35 -9.60
C MET A 181 -5.48 -27.40 -10.20
N PHE A 182 -4.33 -27.19 -9.55
CA PHE A 182 -3.22 -26.43 -10.12
C PHE A 182 -2.15 -27.40 -10.64
N PRO A 183 -1.84 -27.41 -11.96
CA PRO A 183 -0.77 -28.25 -12.48
C PRO A 183 0.57 -27.84 -11.88
N SER A 184 1.39 -28.84 -11.55
CA SER A 184 2.78 -28.71 -11.07
C SER A 184 3.69 -28.06 -12.10
#